data_AF-A0A7S0WZK1-F1
#
_entry.id   AF-A0A7S0WZK1-F1
#
_cell.length_a   1.000
_cell.length_b   1.000
_cell.length_c   1.000
_cell.angle_alpha   90.00
_cell.angle_beta   90.00
_cell.angle_gamma   90.00
#
_symmetry.space_group_name_H-M   'P 1'
#
loop_
_entity.id
_entity.type
_entity.pdbx_description
1 polymer ?
#
loop_
_entity_poly.entity_id
_entity_poly.type
_entity_poly.pdbx_seq_one_letter_code
_entity_poly.pdbx_strand_id
1 'polypeptide(L)'
;HSRLETMRKAYGTGRPYTAPTTVTTTLNANHTQEFKMNSLISREYETVPLQAGHIPGTTVHVPAGSEVVGQRRAQATLHNQELRPLLTATKGQWADMQLTDLRPQERAYNKNYCYAENTYSCFLRFPGPKQFDHRKL
;
A
#
# COMPACT_ATOMS: atom_id res chain seq x y z
N HIS A 1 0.07 21.77 15.64
CA HIS A 1 -1.06 20.83 15.53
C HIS A 1 -1.22 20.39 14.08
N SER A 2 -1.57 19.11 13.88
CA SER A 2 -2.08 18.44 12.68
C SER A 2 -1.18 18.31 11.44
N ARG A 3 -0.57 17.14 11.23
CA ARG A 3 -0.54 16.48 9.90
C ARG A 3 -0.13 15.00 9.91
N LEU A 4 -0.43 14.27 10.99
CA LEU A 4 -0.41 12.81 11.03
C LEU A 4 -1.64 12.34 11.80
N GLU A 5 -2.80 12.92 11.50
CA GLU A 5 -4.02 12.12 11.60
C GLU A 5 -3.91 11.11 10.46
N THR A 6 -3.20 10.02 10.75
CA THR A 6 -3.38 8.72 10.10
C THR A 6 -4.89 8.53 10.08
N MET A 7 -5.52 8.91 8.97
CA MET A 7 -6.89 8.54 8.70
C MET A 7 -6.86 7.03 8.59
N ARG A 8 -7.02 6.36 9.73
CA ARG A 8 -7.65 5.05 9.81
C ARG A 8 -9.05 5.28 9.26
N LYS A 9 -9.18 5.39 7.93
CA LYS A 9 -10.48 5.32 7.28
C LYS A 9 -10.93 3.90 7.53
N ALA A 10 -11.71 3.72 8.58
CA ALA A 10 -12.50 2.53 8.79
C ALA A 10 -13.50 2.49 7.62
N TYR A 11 -13.11 1.83 6.54
CA TYR A 11 -14.02 1.61 5.44
C TYR A 11 -15.17 0.77 5.97
N GLY A 12 -16.38 1.32 5.93
CA GLY A 12 -17.63 0.73 6.42
C GLY A 12 -18.05 -0.57 5.71
N THR A 13 -17.13 -1.23 5.03
CA THR A 13 -17.26 -2.60 4.57
C THR A 13 -17.45 -3.49 5.81
N GLY A 14 -18.67 -3.98 6.03
CA GLY A 14 -19.02 -4.92 7.12
C GLY A 14 -18.35 -6.28 6.92
N ARG A 15 -17.03 -6.32 7.01
CA ARG A 15 -16.23 -7.53 6.77
C ARG A 15 -16.16 -8.41 8.02
N PRO A 16 -16.14 -9.74 7.84
CA PRO A 16 -15.93 -10.67 8.95
C PRO A 16 -14.49 -10.65 9.48
N TYR A 17 -13.50 -10.22 8.67
CA TYR A 17 -12.09 -10.19 9.04
C TYR A 17 -11.53 -8.78 8.96
N THR A 18 -10.76 -8.38 9.97
CA THR A 18 -10.02 -7.13 9.95
C THR A 18 -9.00 -7.16 8.81
N ALA A 19 -8.88 -6.05 8.07
CA ALA A 19 -7.78 -5.90 7.14
C ALA A 19 -6.46 -5.93 7.95
N PRO A 20 -5.39 -6.52 7.39
CA PRO A 20 -4.09 -6.53 8.04
C PRO A 20 -3.74 -5.11 8.49
N THR A 21 -3.28 -4.95 9.74
CA THR A 21 -2.91 -3.64 10.31
C THR A 21 -1.96 -2.88 9.39
N THR A 22 -1.14 -3.64 8.66
CA THR A 22 -0.22 -3.20 7.64
C THR A 22 -0.89 -2.48 6.46
N VAL A 23 -2.00 -2.99 5.94
CA VAL A 23 -2.72 -2.40 4.80
C VAL A 23 -3.68 -1.27 5.23
N THR A 24 -4.20 -1.32 6.47
CA THR A 24 -5.19 -0.32 6.94
C THR A 24 -4.61 1.07 7.24
N THR A 25 -3.30 1.18 7.49
CA THR A 25 -2.66 2.46 7.84
C THR A 25 -2.48 3.40 6.65
N THR A 26 -2.64 2.87 5.43
CA THR A 26 -2.10 3.47 4.21
C THR A 26 -3.09 3.39 3.06
N LEU A 27 -4.39 3.30 3.27
CA LEU A 27 -5.33 3.36 2.14
C LEU A 27 -5.61 4.81 1.75
N ASN A 28 -5.29 5.19 0.51
CA ASN A 28 -5.65 6.51 -0.01
C ASN A 28 -7.17 6.63 -0.20
N ALA A 29 -7.66 7.86 -0.34
CA ALA A 29 -9.10 8.14 -0.43
C ALA A 29 -9.76 7.59 -1.70
N ASN A 30 -8.98 7.09 -2.66
CA ASN A 30 -9.51 6.41 -3.83
C ASN A 30 -10.17 5.06 -3.50
N HIS A 31 -9.79 4.42 -2.39
CA HIS A 31 -10.39 3.18 -1.90
C HIS A 31 -11.71 3.42 -1.16
N THR A 32 -12.76 3.87 -1.84
CA THR A 32 -14.04 4.22 -1.22
C THR A 32 -15.20 3.48 -1.84
N GLN A 33 -16.27 3.25 -1.07
CA GLN A 33 -17.55 2.76 -1.57
C GLN A 33 -18.34 3.86 -2.27
N GLU A 34 -18.26 5.08 -1.77
CA GLU A 34 -19.02 6.23 -2.26
C GLU A 34 -18.08 7.34 -2.75
N PHE A 35 -18.44 7.92 -3.90
CA PHE A 35 -17.74 9.07 -4.46
C PHE A 35 -18.34 10.37 -3.93
N LYS A 36 -17.47 11.35 -3.66
CA LYS A 36 -17.88 12.74 -3.49
C LYS A 36 -18.11 13.35 -4.87
N MET A 37 -19.29 13.11 -5.43
CA MET A 37 -19.64 13.55 -6.80
C MET A 37 -19.46 15.05 -7.01
N ASN A 38 -19.68 15.86 -5.98
CA ASN A 38 -19.50 17.31 -6.03
C ASN A 38 -18.03 17.77 -6.04
N SER A 39 -17.07 16.86 -5.85
CA SER A 39 -15.64 17.22 -5.66
C SER A 39 -14.70 16.15 -6.22
N LEU A 40 -15.04 15.62 -7.39
CA LEU A 40 -14.20 14.64 -8.09
C LEU A 40 -12.82 15.22 -8.46
N ILE A 41 -12.78 16.50 -8.87
CA ILE A 41 -11.52 17.21 -9.11
C ILE A 41 -11.02 17.80 -7.79
N SER A 42 -10.24 17.03 -7.04
CA SER A 42 -9.72 17.44 -5.73
C SER A 42 -8.35 16.85 -5.40
N ARG A 43 -7.74 17.35 -4.31
CA ARG A 43 -6.52 16.77 -3.74
C ARG A 43 -6.78 15.41 -3.10
N GLU A 44 -8.01 15.14 -2.67
CA GLU A 44 -8.39 13.87 -2.03
C GLU A 44 -8.27 12.69 -3.00
N TYR A 45 -8.72 12.86 -4.25
CA TYR A 45 -8.60 11.84 -5.30
C TYR A 45 -7.36 12.00 -6.17
N GLU A 46 -6.39 12.84 -5.74
CA GLU A 46 -5.14 13.09 -6.46
C GLU A 46 -5.31 13.54 -7.92
N THR A 47 -6.46 14.12 -8.28
CA THR A 47 -6.79 14.52 -9.65
C THR A 47 -6.25 15.89 -10.03
N VAL A 48 -5.87 16.70 -9.05
CA VAL A 48 -5.20 17.99 -9.26
C VAL A 48 -3.68 17.82 -9.32
N PRO A 49 -2.92 18.81 -9.81
CA PRO A 49 -1.46 18.76 -9.78
C PRO A 49 -0.94 18.51 -8.36
N LEU A 50 -0.07 17.50 -8.23
CA LEU A 50 0.57 17.13 -6.97
C LEU A 50 1.83 17.97 -6.79
N GLN A 51 1.93 18.68 -5.67
CA GLN A 51 3.13 19.44 -5.31
C GLN A 51 4.28 18.51 -4.87
N ALA A 52 3.95 17.32 -4.37
CA ALA A 52 4.88 16.27 -4.06
C ALA A 52 4.98 15.31 -5.27
N GLY A 53 6.19 15.13 -5.79
CA GLY A 53 6.45 14.27 -6.94
C GLY A 53 7.52 14.84 -7.86
N HIS A 54 8.20 13.96 -8.61
CA HIS A 54 9.11 14.39 -9.66
C HIS A 54 8.32 14.68 -10.94
N ILE A 55 8.76 15.70 -11.67
CA ILE A 55 8.16 16.11 -12.95
C ILE A 55 8.43 15.00 -13.98
N PRO A 56 7.52 14.75 -14.94
CA PRO A 56 7.84 13.92 -16.09
C PRO A 56 9.17 14.37 -16.74
N GLY A 57 10.06 13.42 -17.03
CA GLY A 57 11.39 13.70 -17.59
C GLY A 57 12.52 13.97 -16.59
N THR A 58 12.25 14.05 -15.28
CA THR A 58 13.35 14.15 -14.30
C THR A 58 14.25 12.92 -14.35
N THR A 59 15.57 13.10 -14.36
CA THR A 59 16.56 12.00 -14.41
C THR A 59 17.09 11.59 -13.03
N VAL A 60 16.70 12.32 -11.98
CA VAL A 60 17.07 12.03 -10.59
C VAL A 60 16.55 10.65 -10.18
N HIS A 61 17.41 9.90 -9.48
CA HIS A 61 17.06 8.61 -8.90
C HIS A 61 15.88 8.76 -7.93
N VAL A 62 14.80 8.03 -8.20
CA VAL A 62 13.65 7.92 -7.30
C VAL A 62 13.72 6.52 -6.67
N PRO A 63 13.76 6.39 -5.34
CA PRO A 63 13.92 5.12 -4.64
C PRO A 63 12.69 4.18 -4.68
N ALA A 64 11.88 4.28 -5.74
CA ALA A 64 10.54 3.70 -5.87
C ALA A 64 10.38 2.78 -7.11
N GLY A 65 11.49 2.46 -7.79
CA GLY A 65 11.47 2.17 -9.23
C GLY A 65 10.73 0.91 -9.70
N SER A 66 10.57 -0.12 -8.87
CA SER A 66 10.02 -1.42 -9.31
C SER A 66 8.75 -1.88 -8.61
N GLU A 67 8.40 -1.29 -7.47
CA GLU A 67 7.27 -1.76 -6.65
C GLU A 67 5.94 -1.08 -7.05
N VAL A 68 6.00 0.01 -7.81
CA VAL A 68 4.80 0.71 -8.28
C VAL A 68 4.38 0.22 -9.65
N VAL A 69 3.13 -0.22 -9.74
CA VAL A 69 2.52 -0.68 -10.99
C VAL A 69 1.23 0.10 -11.24
N GLY A 70 1.04 0.57 -12.49
CA GLY A 70 -0.22 1.21 -12.91
C GLY A 70 -0.45 2.64 -12.43
N GLN A 71 0.60 3.41 -12.13
CA GLN A 71 0.48 4.80 -11.64
C GLN A 71 1.38 5.78 -12.39
N ARG A 72 0.99 7.06 -12.45
CA ARG A 72 1.86 8.12 -12.99
C ARG A 72 2.98 8.45 -12.01
N ARG A 73 4.12 8.90 -12.52
CA ARG A 73 5.35 9.16 -11.75
C ARG A 73 5.16 10.02 -10.49
N ALA A 74 4.32 11.06 -10.57
CA ALA A 74 4.03 11.93 -9.43
C ALA A 74 3.31 11.18 -8.29
N GLN A 75 2.30 10.37 -8.61
CA GLN A 75 1.58 9.53 -7.64
C GLN A 75 2.48 8.44 -7.07
N ALA A 76 3.24 7.75 -7.93
CA ALA A 76 4.22 6.76 -7.52
C ALA A 76 5.21 7.33 -6.48
N THR A 77 5.71 8.53 -6.72
CA THR A 77 6.62 9.22 -5.79
C THR A 77 5.93 9.56 -4.47
N LEU A 78 4.71 10.10 -4.53
CA LEU A 78 3.93 10.44 -3.35
C LEU A 78 3.70 9.21 -2.46
N HIS A 79 3.14 8.13 -3.03
CA HIS A 79 2.82 6.91 -2.28
C HIS A 79 4.08 6.26 -1.67
N ASN A 80 5.19 6.25 -2.41
CA ASN A 80 6.45 5.74 -1.85
C ASN A 80 6.99 6.60 -0.70
N GLN A 81 6.85 7.92 -0.77
CA GLN A 81 7.26 8.81 0.32
C GLN A 81 6.41 8.58 1.57
N GLU A 82 5.10 8.39 1.41
CA GLU A 82 4.17 8.07 2.50
C GLU A 82 4.49 6.71 3.14
N LEU A 83 4.88 5.73 2.33
CA LEU A 83 5.17 4.35 2.77
C LEU A 83 6.61 4.13 3.25
N ARG A 84 7.53 5.06 2.99
CA ARG A 84 8.96 4.92 3.31
C ARG A 84 9.24 4.55 4.77
N PRO A 85 8.55 5.12 5.79
CA PRO A 85 8.76 4.70 7.18
C PRO A 85 8.40 3.23 7.43
N LEU A 86 7.33 2.74 6.78
CA LEU A 86 6.85 1.37 6.90
C LEU A 86 7.75 0.38 6.16
N LEU A 87 8.16 0.73 4.92
CA LEU A 87 9.15 -0.04 4.15
C LEU A 87 10.47 -0.17 4.92
N THR A 88 10.90 0.91 5.60
CA THR A 88 12.13 0.88 6.42
C THR A 88 11.95 -0.01 7.64
N ALA A 89 10.84 0.11 8.36
CA ALA A 89 10.56 -0.71 9.55
C ALA A 89 10.46 -2.21 9.22
N THR A 90 10.02 -2.56 8.01
CA THR A 90 9.81 -3.94 7.56
C THR A 90 10.97 -4.49 6.72
N LYS A 91 12.08 -3.76 6.62
CA LYS A 91 13.27 -4.14 5.83
C LYS A 91 12.93 -4.43 4.35
N GLY A 92 11.99 -3.69 3.77
CA GLY A 92 11.59 -3.82 2.37
C GLY A 92 10.72 -5.05 2.07
N GLN A 93 10.22 -5.78 3.08
CA GLN A 93 9.32 -6.92 2.86
C GLN A 93 7.84 -6.49 2.76
N TRP A 94 7.57 -5.30 2.24
CA TRP A 94 6.24 -4.71 2.32
C TRP A 94 5.61 -4.56 0.95
N ALA A 95 4.45 -5.20 0.79
CA ALA A 95 3.54 -4.88 -0.30
C ALA A 95 2.38 -4.05 0.24
N ASP A 96 2.05 -2.97 -0.46
CA ASP A 96 0.95 -2.07 -0.11
C ASP A 96 0.01 -1.89 -1.30
N MET A 97 -1.30 -1.82 -1.02
CA MET A 97 -2.29 -1.61 -2.09
C MET A 97 -2.21 -0.22 -2.73
N GLN A 98 -1.61 0.77 -2.05
CA GLN A 98 -1.32 2.07 -2.64
C GLN A 98 -0.23 2.03 -3.71
N LEU A 99 0.60 0.98 -3.78
CA LEU A 99 1.65 0.86 -4.80
C LEU A 99 1.19 0.04 -6.01
N THR A 100 0.21 -0.84 -5.81
CA THR A 100 -0.45 -1.58 -6.88
C THR A 100 -1.45 -0.71 -7.65
N ASP A 101 -1.89 -1.20 -8.80
CA ASP A 101 -2.94 -0.56 -9.59
C ASP A 101 -4.29 -0.61 -8.86
N LEU A 102 -5.01 0.52 -8.85
CA LEU A 102 -6.36 0.55 -8.29
C LEU A 102 -7.36 0.01 -9.31
N ARG A 103 -7.73 -1.26 -9.15
CA ARG A 103 -8.72 -1.92 -10.02
C ARG A 103 -10.14 -1.51 -9.65
N PRO A 104 -11.04 -1.27 -10.62
CA PRO A 104 -12.44 -0.90 -10.34
C PRO A 104 -13.17 -1.88 -9.42
N GLN A 105 -12.88 -3.18 -9.55
CA GLN A 105 -13.49 -4.26 -8.77
C GLN A 105 -13.09 -4.20 -7.28
N GLU A 106 -11.95 -3.60 -6.98
CA GLU A 106 -11.32 -3.60 -5.65
C GLU A 106 -11.39 -2.26 -4.96
N ARG A 107 -11.81 -1.20 -5.67
CA ARG A 107 -11.98 0.15 -5.16
C ARG A 107 -12.83 0.22 -3.89
N ALA A 108 -13.98 -0.46 -3.89
CA ALA A 108 -14.87 -0.53 -2.74
C ALA A 108 -14.24 -1.24 -1.53
N TYR A 109 -13.10 -1.89 -1.77
CA TYR A 109 -12.31 -2.64 -0.82
C TYR A 109 -13.13 -3.69 -0.06
N ASN A 110 -14.16 -4.32 -0.62
CA ASN A 110 -15.06 -5.20 0.16
C ASN A 110 -14.40 -6.47 0.75
N LYS A 111 -13.19 -6.84 0.32
CA LYS A 111 -12.42 -7.98 0.81
C LYS A 111 -10.98 -7.56 1.12
N ASN A 112 -10.25 -8.40 1.87
CA ASN A 112 -8.82 -8.22 2.06
C ASN A 112 -8.10 -8.76 0.81
N TYR A 113 -7.91 -7.90 -0.19
CA TYR A 113 -7.31 -8.29 -1.47
C TYR A 113 -5.78 -8.47 -1.38
N CYS A 114 -5.11 -7.69 -0.53
CA CYS A 114 -3.69 -7.82 -0.22
C CYS A 114 -3.53 -8.37 1.19
N TYR A 115 -3.15 -9.64 1.31
CA TYR A 115 -2.99 -10.32 2.60
C TYR A 115 -1.83 -11.30 2.58
N ALA A 116 -1.65 -12.02 1.47
CA ALA A 116 -0.66 -13.09 1.38
C ALA A 116 0.77 -12.57 1.47
N GLU A 117 1.01 -11.37 0.94
CA GLU A 117 2.33 -10.75 0.80
C GLU A 117 2.98 -10.46 2.16
N ASN A 118 2.16 -10.11 3.15
CA ASN A 118 2.62 -9.72 4.49
C ASN A 118 2.31 -10.79 5.55
N THR A 119 1.78 -11.95 5.15
CA THR A 119 1.43 -13.03 6.08
C THR A 119 2.67 -13.85 6.44
N TYR A 120 2.86 -14.10 7.74
CA TYR A 120 3.89 -15.03 8.20
C TYR A 120 3.64 -16.42 7.61
N SER A 121 4.63 -16.94 6.88
CA SER A 121 4.58 -18.29 6.32
C SER A 121 5.94 -18.99 6.42
N CYS A 122 5.92 -20.30 6.64
CA CYS A 122 7.08 -21.19 6.54
C CYS A 122 7.16 -21.92 5.18
N PHE A 123 6.32 -21.53 4.20
CA PHE A 123 6.20 -22.21 2.90
C PHE A 123 7.54 -22.46 2.20
N LEU A 124 8.44 -21.46 2.20
CA LEU A 124 9.79 -21.57 1.64
C LEU A 124 10.88 -21.34 2.70
N ARG A 125 10.61 -21.71 3.96
CA ARG A 125 11.61 -21.66 5.04
C ARG A 125 12.25 -23.02 5.22
N PHE A 126 13.35 -23.23 4.52
CA PHE A 126 14.16 -24.44 4.67
C PHE A 126 14.99 -24.38 5.96
N PRO A 127 15.30 -25.54 6.57
CA PRO A 127 16.13 -25.59 7.76
C PRO A 127 17.53 -25.05 7.44
N GLY A 128 17.98 -24.07 8.22
CA GLY A 128 19.39 -23.69 8.24
C GLY A 128 20.25 -24.76 8.93
N PRO A 129 21.58 -24.62 8.94
CA PRO A 129 22.49 -25.61 9.53
C PRO A 129 22.18 -25.96 11.00
N LYS A 130 21.69 -24.98 11.77
CA LYS A 130 21.30 -25.17 13.18
C LYS A 130 19.91 -25.79 13.38
N GLN A 131 19.10 -25.83 12.33
CA GLN A 131 17.71 -26.28 12.36
C GLN A 131 17.53 -27.61 11.61
N PHE A 132 18.63 -28.19 11.11
CA PHE A 132 18.59 -29.48 10.41
C PHE A 132 18.20 -30.58 11.40
N ASP A 133 17.06 -31.20 11.12
CA ASP A 133 16.56 -32.36 11.84
C ASP A 133 16.28 -33.46 10.82
N HIS A 134 16.84 -34.63 11.09
CA HIS A 134 16.68 -35.83 10.28
C HIS A 134 15.36 -36.56 10.58
N ARG A 135 14.52 -36.00 11.46
CA ARG A 135 13.17 -36.47 11.78
C ARG A 135 13.15 -37.94 12.19
N LYS A 136 14.04 -38.33 13.11
CA LYS A 136 14.05 -39.69 13.66
C LYS A 136 12.71 -39.97 14.34
N LEU A 137 12.00 -40.96 13.81
CA LEU A 137 10.77 -41.52 14.38
C LEU A 137 11.10 -42.45 15.55
#